data_AF-A0A7J8IL33-F1
#
_entry.id   AF-A0A7J8IL33-F1
#
_cell.length_a   1.000
_cell.length_b   1.000
_cell.length_c   1.000
_cell.angle_alpha   90.00
_cell.angle_beta   90.00
_cell.angle_gamma   90.00
#
_symmetry.space_group_name_H-M   'P 1'
#
loop_
_entity.id
_entity.type
_entity.pdbx_description
1 polymer ?
#
loop_
_entity_poly.entity_id
_entity_poly.type
_entity_poly.pdbx_seq_one_letter_code
_entity_poly.pdbx_strand_id
1 'polypeptide(L)'
;MVIMYSLVLPIIHNRAREMLQGLSIGILTISIVLGLMILQVWVAASFFLQPKMGTADKQKPLALNNRKVFHNFSYFLFFYNVLLGLSACLSRLLISCILGTWLIARIDRTIMQSGYERADMGFRAWIGMLFVDHYHTNPVLVSFCHILITGHRDRSLQRAITYKYLNQSAGHRISARSRTRWLLLQTLINNPRLVVLRKSKPSHGSREFTQTLLTCSDC
;
A
#
# COMPACT_ATOMS: atom_id res chain seq x y z
N MET A 1 -4.93 35.41 9.84
CA MET A 1 -5.78 36.52 9.37
C MET A 1 -7.27 36.21 9.49
N VAL A 2 -7.81 35.17 8.84
CA VAL A 2 -9.26 34.85 8.90
C VAL A 2 -9.77 34.68 10.34
N ILE A 3 -9.11 33.83 11.15
CA ILE A 3 -9.51 33.60 12.55
C ILE A 3 -9.43 34.90 13.38
N MET A 4 -8.43 35.75 13.13
CA MET A 4 -8.27 37.02 13.84
C MET A 4 -9.44 37.99 13.53
N TYR A 5 -9.81 38.13 12.26
CA TYR A 5 -10.92 39.00 11.87
C TYR A 5 -12.29 38.42 12.23
N SER A 6 -12.47 37.10 12.13
CA SER A 6 -13.74 36.44 12.40
C SER A 6 -14.05 36.25 13.89
N LEU A 7 -13.03 36.01 14.73
CA LEU A 7 -13.22 35.75 16.17
C LEU A 7 -12.68 36.88 17.05
N VAL A 8 -11.46 37.37 16.81
CA VAL A 8 -10.78 38.29 17.75
C VAL A 8 -11.32 39.71 17.68
N LEU A 9 -11.53 40.25 16.47
CA LEU A 9 -12.04 41.61 16.25
C LEU A 9 -13.43 41.88 16.89
N PRO A 10 -14.44 41.00 16.72
CA PRO A 10 -15.78 41.21 17.32
C PRO A 10 -15.81 41.00 18.83
N ILE A 11 -14.91 40.17 19.38
CA ILE A 11 -14.76 39.98 20.83
C ILE A 11 -14.22 41.25 21.49
N ILE A 12 -13.20 41.88 20.89
CA ILE A 12 -12.61 43.12 21.42
C ILE A 12 -13.58 44.31 21.32
N HIS A 13 -14.38 44.39 20.25
CA HIS A 13 -15.36 45.46 20.04
C HIS A 13 -16.69 45.29 20.81
N ASN A 14 -16.76 44.36 21.77
CA ASN A 14 -17.95 44.07 22.59
C ASN A 14 -19.21 43.73 21.77
N ARG A 15 -19.04 43.31 20.51
CA ARG A 15 -20.10 42.83 19.59
C ARG A 15 -20.23 41.30 19.59
N ALA A 16 -19.78 40.67 20.67
CA ALA A 16 -19.82 39.22 20.82
C ALA A 16 -21.24 38.64 20.71
N ARG A 17 -22.29 39.38 21.12
CA ARG A 17 -23.69 38.94 21.03
C ARG A 17 -24.19 38.83 19.58
N GLU A 18 -23.85 39.79 18.72
CA GLU A 18 -24.20 39.74 17.29
C GLU A 18 -23.48 38.60 16.58
N MET A 19 -22.20 38.37 16.91
CA MET A 19 -21.43 37.23 16.40
C MET A 19 -22.02 35.89 16.88
N LEU A 20 -22.41 35.79 18.15
CA LEU A 20 -23.02 34.58 18.72
C LEU A 20 -24.39 34.29 18.09
N GLN A 21 -25.18 35.33 17.79
CA GLN A 21 -26.43 35.20 17.06
C GLN A 21 -26.20 34.68 15.63
N GLY A 22 -25.23 35.24 14.90
CA GLY A 22 -24.85 34.76 13.56
C GLY A 22 -24.36 33.31 13.57
N LEU A 23 -23.54 32.94 14.56
CA LEU A 23 -23.05 31.57 14.74
C LEU A 23 -24.18 30.61 15.14
N SER A 24 -25.11 31.05 15.99
CA SER A 24 -26.31 30.28 16.38
C SER A 24 -27.22 30.00 15.17
N ILE A 25 -27.46 31.01 14.33
CA ILE A 25 -28.22 30.85 13.07
C ILE A 25 -27.50 29.85 12.14
N GLY A 26 -26.17 29.94 12.02
CA GLY A 26 -25.36 28.98 11.27
C GLY A 26 -25.50 27.54 11.80
N ILE A 27 -25.39 27.34 13.12
CA ILE A 27 -25.54 26.02 13.74
C ILE A 27 -26.97 25.48 13.55
N LEU A 28 -27.99 26.33 13.72
CA LEU A 28 -29.39 25.94 13.53
C LEU A 28 -29.67 25.49 12.09
N THR A 29 -29.17 26.23 11.10
CA THR A 29 -29.34 25.84 9.68
C THR A 29 -28.66 24.52 9.37
N ILE A 30 -27.43 24.29 9.86
CA ILE A 30 -26.74 22.99 9.72
C ILE A 30 -27.53 21.86 10.39
N SER A 31 -28.05 22.10 11.60
CA SER A 31 -28.86 21.12 12.34
C SER A 31 -30.14 20.74 11.59
N ILE A 32 -30.84 21.71 10.99
CA ILE A 32 -32.03 21.47 10.18
C ILE A 32 -31.68 20.61 8.96
N VAL A 33 -30.60 20.91 8.23
CA VAL A 33 -30.18 20.12 7.07
C VAL A 33 -29.84 18.68 7.48
N LEU A 34 -29.11 18.48 8.57
CA LEU A 34 -28.79 17.14 9.09
C LEU A 34 -30.04 16.38 9.54
N GLY A 35 -30.98 17.06 10.21
CA GLY A 35 -32.25 16.49 10.62
C GLY A 35 -33.09 16.02 9.43
N LEU A 36 -33.17 16.83 8.37
CA LEU A 36 -33.86 16.45 7.12
C LEU A 36 -33.20 15.25 6.45
N MET A 37 -31.86 15.17 6.44
CA MET A 37 -31.14 14.02 5.90
C MET A 37 -31.46 12.73 6.69
N ILE A 38 -31.43 12.78 8.02
CA ILE A 38 -31.77 11.64 8.89
C ILE A 38 -33.22 11.22 8.67
N LEU A 39 -34.14 12.19 8.60
CA LEU A 39 -35.56 11.94 8.34
C LEU A 39 -35.76 11.28 6.98
N GLN A 40 -35.07 11.72 5.93
CA GLN A 40 -35.12 11.10 4.61
C GLN A 40 -34.64 9.65 4.64
N VAL A 41 -33.53 9.36 5.33
CA VAL A 41 -33.02 7.98 5.49
C VAL A 41 -34.01 7.12 6.27
N TRP A 42 -34.63 7.68 7.33
CA TRP A 42 -35.63 6.98 8.13
C TRP A 42 -36.89 6.66 7.34
N VAL A 43 -37.46 7.64 6.62
CA VAL A 43 -38.62 7.43 5.73
C VAL A 43 -38.28 6.39 4.67
N ALA A 44 -37.08 6.45 4.08
CA ALA A 44 -36.68 5.48 3.07
C ALA A 44 -36.52 4.06 3.62
N ALA A 45 -35.93 3.92 4.81
CA ALA A 45 -35.74 2.64 5.48
C ALA A 45 -37.04 2.03 6.05
N SER A 46 -38.03 2.86 6.37
CA SER A 46 -39.31 2.45 6.95
C SER A 46 -40.38 2.16 5.90
N PHE A 47 -40.53 3.01 4.88
CA PHE A 47 -41.61 2.91 3.89
C PHE A 47 -41.21 2.19 2.59
N PHE A 48 -39.96 2.32 2.12
CA PHE A 48 -39.56 1.80 0.80
C PHE A 48 -38.80 0.47 0.86
N LEU A 49 -38.08 0.18 1.95
CA LEU A 49 -37.38 -1.09 2.11
C LEU A 49 -38.37 -2.21 2.46
N GLN A 50 -38.28 -3.33 1.75
CA GLN A 50 -39.07 -4.50 2.09
C GLN A 50 -38.76 -4.97 3.53
N PRO A 51 -39.77 -5.23 4.37
CA PRO A 51 -39.56 -5.83 5.68
C PRO A 51 -38.87 -7.20 5.52
N LYS A 52 -38.07 -7.59 6.52
CA LYS A 52 -37.29 -8.85 6.47
C LYS A 52 -38.22 -10.02 6.17
N MET A 53 -37.93 -10.79 5.10
CA MET A 53 -38.74 -11.96 4.72
C MET A 53 -38.51 -13.18 5.64
N GLY A 54 -37.45 -13.19 6.47
CA GLY A 54 -37.18 -14.28 7.43
C GLY A 54 -36.34 -13.81 8.63
N THR A 55 -36.61 -14.39 9.80
CA THR A 55 -35.97 -14.08 11.10
C THR A 55 -34.49 -14.53 11.21
N ALA A 56 -33.97 -15.29 10.23
CA ALA A 56 -32.60 -15.80 10.23
C ALA A 56 -31.59 -14.98 9.40
N ASP A 57 -32.03 -13.96 8.67
CA ASP A 57 -31.15 -13.18 7.79
C ASP A 57 -30.67 -11.87 8.45
N LYS A 58 -29.35 -11.68 8.52
CA LYS A 58 -28.74 -10.54 9.25
C LYS A 58 -28.96 -9.22 8.53
N GLN A 59 -29.16 -9.22 7.21
CA GLN A 59 -29.32 -8.00 6.40
C GLN A 59 -30.71 -7.92 5.76
N LYS A 60 -31.27 -6.70 5.68
CA LYS A 60 -32.53 -6.46 4.96
C LYS A 60 -32.24 -6.60 3.45
N PRO A 61 -33.02 -7.38 2.68
CA PRO A 61 -32.87 -7.43 1.23
C PRO A 61 -33.14 -6.04 0.63
N LEU A 62 -32.34 -5.62 -0.37
CA LEU A 62 -32.51 -4.34 -1.10
C LEU A 62 -33.71 -4.37 -2.07
N ALA A 63 -34.77 -5.09 -1.73
CA ALA A 63 -35.99 -5.15 -2.52
C ALA A 63 -36.90 -3.96 -2.14
N LEU A 64 -37.34 -3.22 -3.16
CA LEU A 64 -38.15 -2.03 -2.98
C LEU A 64 -39.63 -2.40 -2.97
N ASN A 65 -40.36 -2.03 -1.91
CA ASN A 65 -41.81 -2.11 -1.90
C ASN A 65 -42.41 -0.80 -2.44
N ASN A 66 -43.51 -0.91 -3.19
CA ASN A 66 -44.31 0.24 -3.66
C ASN A 66 -43.54 1.27 -4.53
N ARG A 67 -42.96 0.82 -5.65
CA ARG A 67 -42.13 1.59 -6.61
C ARG A 67 -42.72 2.95 -7.03
N LYS A 68 -44.05 3.07 -7.12
CA LYS A 68 -44.74 4.32 -7.51
C LYS A 68 -44.58 5.43 -6.46
N VAL A 69 -44.68 5.08 -5.17
CA VAL A 69 -44.53 6.04 -4.06
C VAL A 69 -43.07 6.49 -3.95
N PHE A 70 -42.12 5.58 -4.17
CA PHE A 70 -40.71 5.92 -4.19
C PHE A 70 -40.37 6.94 -5.28
N HIS A 71 -40.92 6.75 -6.49
CA HIS A 71 -40.70 7.69 -7.59
C HIS A 71 -41.24 9.09 -7.26
N ASN A 72 -42.45 9.18 -6.69
CA ASN A 72 -43.04 10.45 -6.27
C ASN A 72 -42.23 11.14 -5.16
N PHE A 73 -41.81 10.38 -4.13
CA PHE A 73 -40.98 10.90 -3.04
C PHE A 73 -39.61 11.37 -3.53
N SER A 74 -38.96 10.60 -4.42
CA SER A 74 -37.69 10.99 -5.04
C SER A 74 -37.84 12.22 -5.93
N TYR A 75 -39.00 12.41 -6.58
CA TYR A 75 -39.27 13.59 -7.39
C TYR A 75 -39.39 14.86 -6.51
N PHE A 76 -40.15 14.80 -5.41
CA PHE A 76 -40.24 15.93 -4.48
C PHE A 76 -38.91 16.27 -3.82
N LEU A 77 -38.09 15.27 -3.48
CA LEU A 77 -36.77 15.47 -2.86
C LEU A 77 -35.64 15.70 -3.87
N PHE A 78 -35.94 15.77 -5.17
CA PHE A 78 -34.92 15.92 -6.20
C PHE A 78 -34.05 17.16 -5.95
N PHE A 79 -34.66 18.34 -5.74
CA PHE A 79 -33.94 19.59 -5.50
C PHE A 79 -33.06 19.52 -4.25
N TYR A 80 -33.56 18.92 -3.16
CA TYR A 80 -32.80 18.75 -1.93
C TYR A 80 -31.60 17.81 -2.11
N ASN A 81 -31.78 16.69 -2.82
CA ASN A 81 -30.69 15.76 -3.14
C ASN A 81 -29.63 16.40 -4.05
N VAL A 82 -30.02 17.28 -4.98
CA VAL A 82 -29.07 18.04 -5.82
C VAL A 82 -28.22 18.98 -4.95
N LEU A 83 -28.84 19.72 -4.02
CA LEU A 83 -28.11 20.60 -3.10
C LEU A 83 -27.16 19.81 -2.18
N LEU A 84 -27.62 18.68 -1.63
CA LEU A 84 -26.77 17.79 -0.86
C LEU A 84 -25.60 17.25 -1.70
N GLY A 85 -25.85 16.84 -2.94
CA GLY A 85 -24.81 16.37 -3.86
C GLY A 85 -23.75 17.43 -4.15
N LEU A 86 -24.17 18.67 -4.40
CA LEU A 86 -23.27 19.81 -4.59
C LEU A 86 -22.45 20.09 -3.32
N SER A 87 -23.09 20.09 -2.14
CA SER A 87 -22.38 20.28 -0.87
C SER A 87 -21.36 19.17 -0.58
N ALA A 88 -21.69 17.92 -0.92
CA ALA A 88 -20.81 16.77 -0.75
C ALA A 88 -19.63 16.80 -1.74
N CYS A 89 -19.86 17.33 -2.95
CA CYS A 89 -18.79 17.58 -3.92
C CYS A 89 -17.84 18.66 -3.41
N LEU A 90 -18.38 19.78 -2.94
CA LEU A 90 -17.58 20.89 -2.40
C LEU A 90 -16.80 20.46 -1.15
N SER A 91 -17.43 19.74 -0.22
CA SER A 91 -16.75 19.23 0.97
C SER A 91 -15.64 18.25 0.62
N ARG A 92 -15.84 17.38 -0.38
CA ARG A 92 -14.80 16.49 -0.90
C ARG A 92 -13.59 17.27 -1.42
N LEU A 93 -13.81 18.32 -2.22
CA LEU A 93 -12.73 19.16 -2.73
C LEU A 93 -11.97 19.85 -1.60
N LEU A 94 -12.67 20.40 -0.61
CA LEU A 94 -12.05 21.03 0.55
C LEU A 94 -11.22 20.05 1.37
N ILE A 95 -11.76 18.86 1.69
CA ILE A 95 -11.04 17.82 2.42
C ILE A 95 -9.81 17.36 1.62
N SER A 96 -9.94 17.14 0.31
CA SER A 96 -8.81 16.79 -0.55
C SER A 96 -7.71 17.85 -0.57
N CYS A 97 -8.06 19.15 -0.53
CA CYS A 97 -7.09 20.23 -0.45
C CYS A 97 -6.36 20.26 0.90
N ILE A 98 -7.10 20.11 2.00
CA ILE A 98 -6.52 20.07 3.35
C ILE A 98 -5.61 18.85 3.50
N LEU A 99 -6.08 17.66 3.12
CA LEU A 99 -5.28 16.44 3.15
C LEU A 99 -4.09 16.53 2.21
N GLY A 100 -4.26 17.03 0.99
CA GLY A 100 -3.15 17.24 0.05
C GLY A 100 -2.06 18.16 0.62
N THR A 101 -2.45 19.25 1.27
CA THR A 101 -1.51 20.18 1.93
C THR A 101 -0.84 19.54 3.15
N TRP A 102 -1.55 18.73 3.93
CA TRP A 102 -0.95 18.00 5.05
C TRP A 102 0.05 16.94 4.57
N LEU A 103 -0.35 16.14 3.56
CA LEU A 103 0.46 15.04 3.04
C LEU A 103 1.67 15.53 2.24
N ILE A 104 1.69 16.78 1.73
CA ILE A 104 2.85 17.35 1.03
C ILE A 104 4.13 17.26 1.87
N ALA A 105 4.01 17.37 3.19
CA ALA A 105 5.15 17.32 4.11
C ALA A 105 5.75 15.91 4.24
N ARG A 106 5.04 14.86 3.78
CA ARG A 106 5.45 13.47 3.91
C ARG A 106 5.48 12.77 2.56
N ILE A 107 6.69 12.53 2.05
CA ILE A 107 6.92 11.91 0.73
C ILE A 107 6.59 10.41 0.67
N ASP A 108 6.40 9.75 1.83
CA ASP A 108 6.11 8.31 1.93
C ASP A 108 4.72 7.92 1.38
N ARG A 109 3.81 8.89 1.20
CA ARG A 109 2.43 8.65 0.76
C ARG A 109 2.12 9.49 -0.47
N THR A 110 1.68 8.85 -1.54
CA THR A 110 1.18 9.53 -2.73
C THR A 110 -0.08 10.32 -2.40
N ILE A 111 -0.12 11.56 -2.87
CA ILE A 111 -1.34 12.39 -2.83
C ILE A 111 -2.30 11.95 -3.96
N MET A 112 -1.74 11.32 -4.99
CA MET A 112 -2.46 10.89 -6.18
C MET A 112 -3.25 9.59 -5.96
N GLN A 113 -4.39 9.46 -6.62
CA GLN A 113 -5.24 8.26 -6.59
C GLN A 113 -4.48 7.00 -7.06
N SER A 114 -4.83 5.85 -6.50
CA SER A 114 -4.31 4.53 -6.89
C SER A 114 -4.40 4.36 -8.42
N GLY A 115 -3.24 4.16 -9.07
CA GLY A 115 -3.09 4.09 -10.53
C GLY A 115 -2.34 5.27 -11.16
N TYR A 116 -2.44 6.47 -10.58
CA TYR A 116 -1.71 7.67 -11.05
C TYR A 116 -0.47 8.00 -10.21
N GLU A 117 -0.07 7.10 -9.31
CA GLU A 117 1.09 7.24 -8.42
C GLU A 117 2.40 7.60 -9.16
N ARG A 118 2.55 7.19 -10.43
CA ARG A 118 3.71 7.51 -11.26
C ARG A 118 3.82 8.98 -11.68
N ALA A 119 2.71 9.72 -11.66
CA ALA A 119 2.72 11.14 -12.00
C ALA A 119 3.20 12.02 -10.84
N ASP A 120 3.27 11.48 -9.61
CA ASP A 120 3.91 12.15 -8.49
C ASP A 120 5.44 11.97 -8.57
N MET A 121 6.14 13.04 -8.94
CA MET A 121 7.60 13.04 -9.08
C MET A 121 8.30 12.82 -7.72
N GLY A 122 7.72 13.32 -6.62
CA GLY A 122 8.31 13.18 -5.29
C GLY A 122 8.28 11.74 -4.83
N PHE A 123 7.12 11.10 -4.91
CA PHE A 123 6.97 9.69 -4.57
C PHE A 123 7.83 8.79 -5.46
N ARG A 124 7.90 9.07 -6.77
CA ARG A 124 8.73 8.29 -7.70
C ARG A 124 10.22 8.40 -7.37
N ALA A 125 10.71 9.58 -6.97
CA ALA A 125 12.09 9.76 -6.54
C ALA A 125 12.39 8.99 -5.24
N TRP A 126 11.45 9.00 -4.29
CA TRP A 126 11.56 8.23 -3.04
C TRP A 126 11.62 6.71 -3.29
N ILE A 127 10.74 6.17 -4.14
CA ILE A 127 10.79 4.77 -4.56
C ILE A 127 12.12 4.44 -5.24
N GLY A 128 12.60 5.33 -6.12
CA GLY A 128 13.91 5.19 -6.78
C GLY A 128 15.05 5.08 -5.78
N MET A 129 15.10 5.99 -4.79
CA MET A 129 16.06 5.96 -3.70
C MET A 129 15.98 4.65 -2.92
N LEU A 130 14.77 4.18 -2.58
CA LEU A 130 14.57 2.94 -1.84
C LEU A 130 15.10 1.71 -2.59
N PHE A 131 14.87 1.65 -3.92
CA PHE A 131 15.43 0.58 -4.74
C PHE A 131 16.94 0.64 -4.81
N VAL A 132 17.52 1.82 -5.06
CA VAL A 132 18.98 2.00 -5.10
C VAL A 132 19.60 1.57 -3.77
N ASP A 133 19.05 2.01 -2.65
CA ASP A 133 19.49 1.60 -1.32
C ASP A 133 19.36 0.07 -1.16
N HIS A 134 18.19 -0.50 -1.47
CA HIS A 134 17.99 -1.95 -1.39
C HIS A 134 19.01 -2.77 -2.20
N TYR A 135 19.38 -2.31 -3.40
CA TYR A 135 20.34 -3.04 -4.25
C TYR A 135 21.78 -2.86 -3.78
N HIS A 136 22.17 -1.68 -3.29
CA HIS A 136 23.55 -1.39 -2.91
C HIS A 136 23.88 -1.75 -1.45
N THR A 137 22.94 -1.59 -0.53
CA THR A 137 23.13 -1.80 0.92
C THR A 137 22.42 -3.05 1.44
N ASN A 138 22.07 -4.00 0.57
CA ASN A 138 21.43 -5.24 0.99
C ASN A 138 22.28 -5.97 2.05
N PRO A 139 21.82 -6.08 3.32
CA PRO A 139 22.65 -6.60 4.40
C PRO A 139 22.98 -8.07 4.21
N VAL A 140 22.12 -8.84 3.52
CA VAL A 140 22.36 -10.26 3.22
C VAL A 140 23.48 -10.40 2.20
N LEU A 141 23.46 -9.62 1.13
CA LEU A 141 24.51 -9.65 0.09
C LEU A 141 25.86 -9.20 0.66
N VAL A 142 25.88 -8.10 1.40
CA VAL A 142 27.09 -7.57 2.04
C VAL A 142 27.68 -8.59 3.01
N SER A 143 26.83 -9.18 3.87
CA SER A 143 27.26 -10.23 4.81
C SER A 143 27.78 -11.48 4.10
N PHE A 144 27.12 -11.90 3.01
CA PHE A 144 27.56 -13.04 2.21
C PHE A 144 28.95 -12.78 1.58
N CYS A 145 29.17 -11.61 0.98
CA CYS A 145 30.46 -11.22 0.44
C CYS A 145 31.55 -11.19 1.52
N HIS A 146 31.23 -10.65 2.72
CA HIS A 146 32.17 -10.62 3.84
C HIS A 146 32.57 -12.04 4.30
N ILE A 147 31.61 -12.98 4.39
CA ILE A 147 31.87 -14.39 4.70
C ILE A 147 32.78 -15.03 3.63
N LEU A 148 32.53 -14.74 2.35
CA LEU A 148 33.34 -15.28 1.24
C LEU A 148 34.78 -14.74 1.27
N ILE A 149 34.96 -13.43 1.46
CA ILE A 149 36.28 -12.78 1.51
C ILE A 149 37.07 -13.27 2.72
N THR A 150 36.45 -13.27 3.91
CA THR A 150 37.08 -13.76 5.15
C THR A 150 37.46 -15.24 5.00
N GLY A 151 36.53 -16.08 4.52
CA GLY A 151 36.79 -17.49 4.29
C GLY A 151 37.84 -17.77 3.22
N HIS A 152 38.01 -16.90 2.21
CA HIS A 152 39.11 -17.02 1.24
C HIS A 152 40.45 -16.67 1.88
N ARG A 153 40.51 -15.58 2.64
CA ARG A 153 41.71 -15.12 3.34
C ARG A 153 42.18 -16.12 4.40
N ASP A 154 41.26 -16.71 5.17
CA ASP A 154 41.59 -17.73 6.16
C ASP A 154 42.12 -19.00 5.49
N ARG A 155 41.53 -19.41 4.35
CA ARG A 155 42.03 -20.54 3.57
C ARG A 155 43.40 -20.28 2.95
N SER A 156 43.69 -19.07 2.48
CA SER A 156 45.03 -18.73 1.96
C SER A 156 46.07 -18.69 3.07
N LEU A 157 45.72 -18.12 4.24
CA LEU A 157 46.58 -18.10 5.42
C LEU A 157 46.84 -19.52 5.94
N GLN A 158 45.79 -20.34 6.06
CA GLN A 158 45.93 -21.75 6.44
C GLN A 158 46.79 -22.51 5.44
N ARG A 159 46.67 -22.28 4.12
CA ARG A 159 47.56 -22.91 3.14
C ARG A 159 49.00 -22.48 3.33
N ALA A 160 49.28 -21.22 3.60
CA ALA A 160 50.65 -20.74 3.87
C ALA A 160 51.24 -21.38 5.13
N ILE A 161 50.47 -21.44 6.23
CA ILE A 161 50.87 -22.09 7.49
C ILE A 161 51.04 -23.60 7.29
N THR A 162 50.09 -24.23 6.59
CA THR A 162 50.09 -25.66 6.29
C THR A 162 51.26 -26.02 5.36
N TYR A 163 51.66 -25.17 4.42
CA TYR A 163 52.88 -25.38 3.63
C TYR A 163 54.14 -25.35 4.50
N LYS A 164 54.16 -24.46 5.51
CA LYS A 164 55.26 -24.36 6.48
C LYS A 164 55.32 -25.55 7.45
N TYR A 165 54.18 -26.14 7.82
CA TYR A 165 54.06 -27.26 8.77
C TYR A 165 53.94 -28.66 8.15
N LEU A 166 53.47 -28.80 6.90
CA LEU A 166 53.36 -30.09 6.19
C LEU A 166 54.70 -30.68 5.76
N ASN A 167 55.80 -29.96 5.96
CA ASN A 167 57.10 -30.61 5.97
C ASN A 167 57.24 -31.65 7.11
N GLN A 168 56.27 -31.78 8.02
CA GLN A 168 56.38 -32.65 9.20
C GLN A 168 55.28 -33.69 9.45
N SER A 169 54.07 -33.65 8.85
CA SER A 169 53.12 -34.79 8.97
C SER A 169 51.84 -34.62 8.13
N ALA A 170 51.55 -35.61 7.29
CA ALA A 170 50.34 -35.65 6.46
C ALA A 170 49.16 -36.32 7.19
N GLY A 171 48.27 -35.52 7.78
CA GLY A 171 47.02 -35.97 8.39
C GLY A 171 45.83 -36.04 7.42
N HIS A 172 44.87 -36.92 7.75
CA HIS A 172 43.70 -37.29 6.97
C HIS A 172 42.75 -36.11 6.67
N ARG A 173 42.57 -35.75 5.39
CA ARG A 173 41.69 -34.66 4.95
C ARG A 173 40.31 -35.20 4.57
N ILE A 174 39.32 -35.06 5.45
CA ILE A 174 37.92 -35.25 5.06
C ILE A 174 37.60 -34.23 3.95
N SER A 175 37.19 -34.73 2.78
CA SER A 175 36.93 -33.89 1.61
C SER A 175 35.82 -32.89 1.94
N ALA A 176 36.13 -31.58 1.91
CA ALA A 176 35.15 -30.50 2.12
C ALA A 176 33.89 -30.67 1.23
N ARG A 177 34.07 -31.27 0.05
CA ARG A 177 33.00 -31.58 -0.91
C ARG A 177 31.93 -32.53 -0.35
N SER A 178 32.31 -33.50 0.47
CA SER A 178 31.39 -34.45 1.09
C SER A 178 30.50 -33.77 2.13
N ARG A 179 31.09 -32.92 2.99
CA ARG A 179 30.35 -32.12 3.99
C ARG A 179 29.38 -31.14 3.33
N THR A 180 29.79 -30.45 2.27
CA THR A 180 28.88 -29.54 1.54
C THR A 180 27.71 -30.27 0.88
N ARG A 181 27.93 -31.48 0.33
CA ARG A 181 26.85 -32.31 -0.24
C ARG A 181 25.87 -32.77 0.82
N TRP A 182 26.36 -33.15 2.00
CA TRP A 182 25.49 -33.58 3.10
C TRP A 182 24.67 -32.42 3.66
N LEU A 183 25.28 -31.24 3.87
CA LEU A 183 24.56 -30.03 4.28
C LEU A 183 23.51 -29.61 3.24
N LEU A 184 23.82 -29.72 1.94
CA LEU A 184 22.85 -29.46 0.87
C LEU A 184 21.67 -30.43 0.91
N LEU A 185 21.92 -31.73 1.13
CA LEU A 185 20.85 -32.70 1.27
C LEU A 185 19.95 -32.36 2.47
N GLN A 186 20.57 -32.04 3.61
CA GLN A 186 19.86 -31.66 4.83
C GLN A 186 18.97 -30.41 4.61
N THR A 187 19.47 -29.38 3.92
CA THR A 187 18.65 -28.19 3.63
C THR A 187 17.50 -28.48 2.66
N LEU A 188 17.69 -29.36 1.68
CA LEU A 188 16.66 -29.75 0.72
C LEU A 188 15.55 -30.61 1.35
N ILE A 189 15.90 -31.53 2.25
CA ILE A 189 14.90 -32.33 2.99
C ILE A 189 14.01 -31.42 3.84
N ASN A 190 14.60 -30.43 4.51
CA ASN A 190 13.87 -29.50 5.36
C ASN A 190 13.08 -28.43 4.59
N ASN A 191 13.38 -28.21 3.30
CA ASN A 191 12.75 -27.18 2.47
C ASN A 191 12.31 -27.75 1.11
N PRO A 192 11.20 -28.50 1.04
CA PRO A 192 10.80 -29.23 -0.16
C PRO A 192 10.50 -28.33 -1.36
N ARG A 193 10.04 -27.08 -1.14
CA ARG A 193 9.77 -26.12 -2.23
C ARG A 193 11.03 -25.67 -2.98
N LEU A 194 12.20 -25.71 -2.33
CA LEU A 194 13.47 -25.35 -2.98
C LEU A 194 13.95 -26.44 -3.94
N VAL A 195 13.43 -27.67 -3.84
CA VAL A 195 13.77 -28.77 -4.76
C VAL A 195 13.27 -28.45 -6.17
N VAL A 196 12.08 -27.88 -6.29
CA VAL A 196 11.46 -27.53 -7.58
C VAL A 196 12.15 -26.33 -8.24
N LEU A 197 12.56 -25.34 -7.43
CA LEU A 197 13.24 -24.12 -7.91
C LEU A 197 14.74 -24.33 -8.17
N ARG A 198 15.29 -25.48 -7.78
CA ARG A 198 16.71 -25.78 -7.96
C ARG A 198 16.99 -25.92 -9.46
N LYS A 199 17.89 -25.09 -9.98
CA LYS A 199 18.38 -25.24 -11.36
C LYS A 199 18.88 -26.67 -11.57
N SER A 200 18.28 -27.35 -12.54
CA SER A 200 18.79 -28.62 -13.04
C SER A 200 20.21 -28.39 -13.55
N LYS A 201 21.11 -29.32 -13.24
CA LYS A 201 22.49 -29.28 -13.74
C LYS A 201 22.37 -29.28 -15.27
N PRO A 202 22.99 -28.35 -16.02
CA PRO A 202 22.93 -28.40 -17.48
C PRO A 202 23.52 -29.74 -17.90
N SER A 203 22.65 -30.63 -18.38
CA SER A 203 23.06 -31.86 -19.01
C SER A 203 23.81 -31.45 -20.28
N HIS A 204 24.84 -32.19 -20.62
CA HIS A 204 25.75 -31.93 -21.73
C HIS A 204 24.97 -32.02 -23.06
N GLY A 205 24.26 -30.96 -23.43
CA GLY A 205 23.41 -30.87 -24.63
C GLY A 205 23.28 -29.43 -25.15
N SER A 206 24.15 -28.53 -24.70
CA SER A 206 24.22 -27.15 -25.17
C SER A 206 25.03 -27.05 -26.47
N ARG A 207 24.53 -27.70 -27.53
CA ARG A 207 24.99 -27.45 -28.91
C ARG A 207 23.87 -27.09 -29.88
N GLU A 208 22.60 -27.32 -29.54
CA GLU A 208 21.49 -27.02 -30.48
C GLU A 208 20.88 -25.61 -30.30
N PHE A 209 20.98 -24.99 -29.12
CA PHE A 209 20.32 -23.70 -28.87
C PHE A 209 21.05 -22.48 -29.48
N THR A 210 22.32 -22.64 -29.88
CA THR A 210 23.08 -21.57 -30.55
C THR A 210 22.87 -21.55 -32.06
N GLN A 211 22.34 -22.64 -32.65
CA GLN A 211 22.06 -22.71 -34.08
C GLN A 211 20.70 -22.08 -34.44
N THR A 212 19.69 -22.17 -33.56
CA THR A 212 18.36 -21.59 -33.82
C THR A 212 18.30 -20.07 -33.70
N LEU A 213 19.23 -19.43 -32.99
CA LEU A 213 19.30 -17.97 -32.88
C LEU A 213 20.06 -17.30 -34.04
N LEU A 214 20.94 -18.02 -34.75
CA LEU A 214 21.67 -17.49 -35.90
C LEU A 214 20.91 -17.63 -37.22
N THR A 215 19.97 -18.58 -37.34
CA THR A 215 19.15 -18.73 -38.57
C THR A 215 17.93 -17.81 -38.61
N CYS A 216 17.65 -17.05 -37.54
CA CYS A 216 16.49 -16.17 -37.44
C CYS A 216 16.84 -14.68 -37.51
N SER A 217 18.10 -14.35 -37.85
CA SER A 217 18.58 -12.97 -38.03
C SER A 217 18.64 -12.51 -39.49
N ASP A 218 18.33 -13.38 -40.45
CA ASP A 218 18.24 -13.06 -41.87
C ASP A 218 16.81 -13.28 -42.36
N CYS A 219 15.92 -12.30 -42.10
CA CYS A 219 14.69 -11.99 -42.85
C CYS A 219 14.15 -10.63 -42.38
#